data_AF-K9YTY5-F1
#
_entry.id   AF-K9YTY5-F1
#
_cell.length_a   1.000
_cell.length_b   1.000
_cell.length_c   1.000
_cell.angle_alpha   90.00
_cell.angle_beta   90.00
_cell.angle_gamma   90.00
#
_symmetry.space_group_name_H-M   'P 1'
#
loop_
_entity.id
_entity.type
_entity.pdbx_description
1 polymer ?
#
loop_
_entity_poly.entity_id
_entity_poly.type
_entity_poly.pdbx_seq_one_letter_code
_entity_poly.pdbx_strand_id
1 'polypeptide(L)' 'MNEETKNTESLLPEIEEPAFGWTSYAERMNGRFAMLGFVSLLLIELITNQGFFPWLGLR' A
#
# COMPACT_ATOMS: atom_id res chain seq x y z
N MET A 1 -12.38 -41.72 1.18
CA MET A 1 -11.63 -40.63 1.81
C MET A 1 -11.32 -39.63 0.70
N ASN A 2 -12.23 -38.71 0.49
CA ASN A 2 -12.47 -37.97 -0.75
C ASN A 2 -11.71 -36.63 -0.71
N GLU A 3 -11.14 -36.25 -1.86
CA GLU A 3 -10.25 -35.09 -2.06
C GLU A 3 -10.93 -33.72 -1.81
N GLU A 4 -12.24 -33.70 -1.55
CA GLU A 4 -13.04 -32.48 -1.31
C GLU A 4 -12.72 -31.76 0.00
N THR A 5 -12.27 -32.46 1.05
CA THR A 5 -11.98 -31.80 2.34
C THR A 5 -10.70 -30.96 2.31
N LYS A 6 -9.77 -31.22 1.38
CA LYS A 6 -8.54 -30.42 1.22
C LYS A 6 -8.76 -29.09 0.50
N ASN A 7 -9.82 -28.96 -0.30
CA ASN A 7 -10.07 -27.77 -1.12
C ASN A 7 -10.96 -26.74 -0.38
N THR A 8 -11.55 -27.12 0.74
CA THR A 8 -12.45 -26.21 1.50
C THR A 8 -11.67 -25.34 2.50
N GLU A 9 -10.50 -25.78 2.96
CA GLU A 9 -9.67 -25.02 3.91
C GLU A 9 -8.87 -23.88 3.25
N SER A 10 -8.61 -23.95 1.94
CA SER A 10 -7.92 -22.89 1.18
C SER A 10 -8.83 -21.78 0.64
N LEU A 11 -10.16 -21.92 0.82
CA LEU A 11 -11.16 -20.92 0.40
C LEU A 11 -11.48 -19.90 1.50
N LEU A 12 -11.02 -20.16 2.72
CA LEU A 12 -11.08 -19.16 3.78
C LEU A 12 -9.96 -18.16 3.49
N PRO A 13 -10.29 -16.86 3.25
CA PRO A 13 -9.25 -15.87 3.10
C PRO A 13 -8.37 -15.92 4.35
N GLU A 14 -7.07 -16.15 4.18
CA GLU A 14 -6.11 -16.01 5.25
C GLU A 14 -6.14 -14.53 5.64
N ILE A 15 -6.90 -14.22 6.68
CA ILE A 15 -7.07 -12.86 7.16
C ILE A 15 -5.73 -12.51 7.81
N GLU A 16 -4.89 -11.77 7.08
CA GLU A 16 -3.64 -11.23 7.60
C GLU A 16 -3.99 -10.42 8.85
N GLU A 17 -3.62 -10.95 10.03
CA GLU A 17 -3.89 -10.28 11.28
C GLU A 17 -3.18 -8.93 11.29
N PRO A 18 -3.85 -7.84 11.74
CA PRO A 18 -3.27 -6.52 11.76
C PRO A 18 -2.11 -6.49 12.77
N ALA A 19 -0.91 -6.63 12.25
CA ALA A 19 0.31 -6.74 13.04
C ALA A 19 1.25 -5.57 12.73
N PHE A 20 1.89 -5.05 13.79
CA PHE A 20 2.91 -4.02 13.69
C PHE A 20 4.29 -4.67 13.60
N GLY A 21 5.13 -4.16 12.69
CA GLY A 21 6.49 -4.66 12.45
C GLY A 21 6.73 -4.96 10.97
N TRP A 22 7.70 -5.82 10.69
CA TRP A 22 8.04 -6.30 9.34
C TRP A 22 7.08 -7.42 8.92
N THR A 23 5.81 -7.09 8.74
CA THR A 23 4.76 -8.03 8.33
C THR A 23 4.23 -7.66 6.95
N SER A 24 3.74 -8.64 6.18
CA SER A 24 3.16 -8.37 4.85
C SER A 24 1.97 -7.42 4.91
N TYR A 25 1.20 -7.45 6.01
CA TYR A 25 0.14 -6.48 6.28
C TYR A 25 0.69 -5.04 6.35
N ALA A 26 1.75 -4.82 7.14
CA ALA A 26 2.38 -3.51 7.29
C ALA A 26 3.00 -3.01 5.98
N GLU A 27 3.63 -3.89 5.20
CA GLU A 27 4.17 -3.55 3.88
C GLU A 27 3.08 -3.09 2.91
N ARG A 28 1.96 -3.81 2.85
CA ARG A 28 0.81 -3.45 2.01
C ARG A 28 0.19 -2.12 2.43
N MET A 29 0.05 -1.90 3.73
CA MET A 29 -0.48 -0.64 4.26
C MET A 29 0.45 0.54 3.96
N ASN A 30 1.75 0.39 4.21
CA ASN A 30 2.75 1.41 3.89
C ASN A 30 2.78 1.72 2.40
N GLY A 31 2.67 0.70 1.54
CA GLY A 31 2.55 0.88 0.09
C GLY A 31 1.34 1.72 -0.32
N ARG A 32 0.17 1.49 0.29
CA ARG A 32 -1.05 2.30 0.03
C ARG A 32 -0.87 3.76 0.46
N PHE A 33 -0.29 3.99 1.63
CA PHE A 33 0.02 5.34 2.09
C PHE A 33 1.03 6.04 1.17
N ALA A 34 2.02 5.32 0.66
CA ALA A 34 2.97 5.87 -0.31
C ALA A 34 2.29 6.28 -1.63
N MET A 35 1.37 5.45 -2.16
CA MET A 35 0.59 5.81 -3.35
C MET A 35 -0.25 7.07 -3.12
N LEU A 36 -0.93 7.17 -1.96
CA LEU A 36 -1.71 8.35 -1.61
C LEU A 36 -0.84 9.60 -1.43
N GLY A 37 0.33 9.45 -0.80
CA GLY A 37 1.29 10.54 -0.64
C GLY A 37 1.80 11.05 -1.98
N PHE A 38 2.12 10.15 -2.92
CA PHE A 38 2.54 10.51 -4.26
C PHE A 38 1.46 11.22 -5.07
N VAL A 39 0.22 10.71 -5.06
CA VAL A 39 -0.90 11.36 -5.74
C VAL A 39 -1.21 12.73 -5.12
N SER A 40 -1.15 12.84 -3.80
CA SER A 40 -1.35 14.11 -3.10
C SER A 40 -0.27 15.13 -3.47
N LEU A 41 0.99 14.70 -3.58
CA LEU A 41 2.09 15.54 -4.06
C LEU A 41 1.80 16.08 -5.46
N LEU A 42 1.47 15.21 -6.42
CA LEU A 42 1.14 15.61 -7.78
C LEU A 42 -0.05 16.59 -7.83
N LEU A 43 -1.06 16.36 -7.00
CA LEU A 43 -2.25 17.22 -6.93
C LEU A 43 -1.89 18.62 -6.39
N ILE A 44 -1.06 18.69 -5.35
CA ILE A 44 -0.59 19.95 -4.78
C ILE A 44 0.27 20.71 -5.79
N GLU A 45 1.17 20.02 -6.50
CA GLU A 45 1.97 20.61 -7.57
C GLU A 45 1.07 21.18 -8.68
N LEU A 46 0.03 20.46 -9.08
CA LEU A 46 -0.91 20.90 -10.12
C LEU A 46 -1.72 22.13 -9.69
N ILE A 47 -2.21 22.17 -8.45
CA ILE A 47 -3.01 23.28 -7.93
C ILE A 47 -2.14 24.53 -7.70
N THR A 48 -0.95 24.33 -7.13
CA THR A 48 -0.05 25.43 -6.74
C THR A 48 0.74 25.94 -7.95
N ASN A 49 0.88 25.12 -9.01
CA ASN A 49 1.70 25.40 -10.19
C ASN A 49 3.16 25.76 -9.82
N GLN A 50 3.60 25.30 -8.65
CA GLN A 50 4.95 25.43 -8.09
C GLN A 50 5.46 24.00 -7.95
N GLY A 51 6.55 23.67 -8.65
CA GLY A 51 7.16 22.35 -8.52
C GLY A 51 7.67 22.13 -7.10
N PHE A 52 7.58 20.90 -6.60
CA PHE A 52 8.14 20.51 -5.31
C PHE A 52 9.68 20.33 -5.39
N PHE A 53 10.21 20.10 -6.60
CA PHE A 53 11.63 19.91 -6.90
C PHE A 53 12.57 21.06 -6.51
N PRO A 54 12.22 22.35 -6.69
CA PRO A 54 12.97 23.49 -6.15
C PRO A 54 13.29 23.39 -4.66
N TRP A 55 12.38 22.84 -3.84
CA TRP A 55 12.60 22.68 -2.41
C TRP A 55 13.57 21.53 -2.07
N LEU A 56 13.67 20.53 -2.96
CA LEU A 56 14.66 19.44 -2.92
C LEU A 56 16.03 19.84 -3.51
N GLY A 57 16.19 21.09 -3.98
CA GLY A 57 17.45 21.59 -4.56
C GLY A 57 17.72 21.14 -6.00
N LEU A 58 16.77 20.47 -6.63
CA LEU A 58 16.81 20.09 -8.04
C LEU A 58 16.19 21.23 -8.85
N ARG A 59 17.01 21.88 -9.67
CA ARG A 59 16.63 22.97 -10.58
C ARG A 59 16.76 22.50 -12.02
#